data_AF-A0A7W1FWR4-F1
#
_entry.id   AF-A0A7W1FWR4-F1
#
_cell.length_a   1.000
_cell.length_b   1.000
_cell.length_c   1.000
_cell.angle_alpha   90.00
_cell.angle_beta   90.00
_cell.angle_gamma   90.00
#
_symmetry.space_group_name_H-M   'P 1'
#
loop_
_entity.id
_entity.type
_entity.pdbx_description
1 polymer ?
#
loop_
_entity_poly.entity_id
_entity_poly.type
_entity_poly.pdbx_seq_one_letter_code
_entity_poly.pdbx_strand_id
1 'polypeptide(L)'
;NKLQAFQSGKKSILNIKLKCTGSAAVNNLHIAVGIDDEKGNRITHLNSEATNESLSIHKEMNSVDIVMDKLALRQGNYAFTLFATVNNEIADWVQESGSFDVEIGDFYNTGKLPPDNQGSFYMDHKFIVK
;
A
#
# COMPACT_ATOMS: atom_id res chain seq x y z
N ASN A 1 -17.52 -2.29 10.08
CA ASN A 1 -16.94 -2.55 8.75
C ASN A 1 -15.43 -2.66 8.86
N LYS A 2 -14.89 -3.83 9.23
CA LYS A 2 -13.44 -4.09 9.15
C LYS A 2 -13.15 -4.51 7.71
N LEU A 3 -12.24 -3.82 7.03
CA LEU A 3 -11.75 -4.21 5.71
C LEU A 3 -11.15 -5.62 5.78
N GLN A 4 -11.19 -6.36 4.67
CA GLN A 4 -10.54 -7.67 4.54
C GLN A 4 -9.10 -7.60 5.08
N ALA A 5 -8.73 -8.54 5.96
CA ALA A 5 -7.37 -8.61 6.45
C ALA A 5 -6.44 -9.08 5.33
N PHE A 6 -5.30 -8.42 5.17
CA PHE A 6 -4.23 -8.94 4.34
C PHE A 6 -3.47 -10.03 5.09
N GLN A 7 -2.76 -10.89 4.37
CA GLN A 7 -1.88 -11.89 4.98
C GLN A 7 -0.43 -11.62 4.59
N SER A 8 0.46 -11.60 5.58
CA SER A 8 1.90 -11.45 5.35
C SER A 8 2.42 -12.53 4.40
N GLY A 9 3.27 -12.15 3.45
CA GLY A 9 3.85 -13.06 2.46
C GLY A 9 2.91 -13.43 1.30
N LYS A 10 1.66 -12.96 1.30
CA LYS A 10 0.72 -13.18 0.19
C LYS A 10 0.62 -11.96 -0.71
N LYS A 11 0.20 -12.21 -1.96
CA LYS A 11 -0.20 -11.16 -2.89
C LYS A 11 -1.38 -10.39 -2.32
N SER A 12 -1.22 -9.07 -2.25
CA SER A 12 -2.21 -8.15 -1.69
C SER A 12 -2.48 -7.03 -2.70
N ILE A 13 -3.75 -6.63 -2.83
CA ILE A 13 -4.17 -5.57 -3.75
C ILE A 13 -4.93 -4.52 -2.93
N LEU A 14 -4.46 -3.29 -2.99
CA LEU A 14 -5.18 -2.13 -2.46
C LEU A 14 -5.90 -1.43 -3.62
N ASN A 15 -7.22 -1.60 -3.68
CA ASN A 15 -8.07 -0.92 -4.66
C ASN A 15 -8.48 0.47 -4.13
N ILE A 16 -8.00 1.52 -4.76
CA ILE A 16 -8.32 2.91 -4.43
C ILE A 16 -9.36 3.41 -5.41
N LYS A 17 -10.55 3.76 -4.92
CA LYS A 17 -11.60 4.36 -5.75
C LYS A 17 -11.40 5.86 -5.86
N LEU A 18 -11.57 6.37 -7.06
CA LEU A 18 -11.39 7.76 -7.44
C LEU A 18 -12.68 8.30 -8.02
N LYS A 19 -12.95 9.58 -7.77
CA LYS A 19 -14.09 10.28 -8.36
C LYS A 19 -13.59 11.48 -9.15
N CYS A 20 -13.60 11.36 -10.47
CA CYS A 20 -13.37 12.50 -11.36
C CYS A 20 -14.64 13.36 -11.44
N THR A 21 -14.54 14.64 -11.10
CA THR A 21 -15.65 15.60 -11.18
C THR A 21 -15.77 16.27 -12.56
N GLY A 22 -14.70 16.26 -13.36
CA GLY A 22 -14.67 16.78 -14.73
C GLY A 22 -15.16 15.78 -15.79
N SER A 23 -15.44 16.29 -17.00
CA SER A 23 -15.76 15.48 -18.18
C SER A 23 -14.54 15.06 -18.99
N ALA A 24 -13.41 15.75 -18.82
CA ALA A 24 -12.15 15.44 -19.50
C ALA A 24 -11.36 14.34 -18.79
N ALA A 25 -10.51 13.65 -19.54
CA ALA A 25 -9.51 12.74 -18.98
C ALA A 25 -8.49 13.52 -18.13
N VAL A 26 -8.05 12.90 -17.04
CA VAL A 26 -7.01 13.39 -16.15
C VAL A 26 -5.74 12.63 -16.44
N ASN A 27 -4.73 13.33 -16.94
CA ASN A 27 -3.40 12.77 -17.22
C ASN A 27 -2.39 13.26 -16.16
N ASN A 28 -1.24 12.60 -16.07
CA ASN A 28 -0.19 12.90 -15.08
C ASN A 28 -0.74 12.90 -13.65
N LEU A 29 -1.60 11.91 -13.37
CA LEU A 29 -2.06 11.64 -12.03
C LEU A 29 -0.97 10.85 -11.31
N HIS A 30 -0.57 11.36 -10.14
CA HIS A 30 0.24 10.61 -9.19
C HIS A 30 -0.59 10.32 -7.96
N ILE A 31 -0.53 9.08 -7.51
CA ILE A 31 -1.13 8.61 -6.26
C ILE A 31 -0.01 8.13 -5.34
N ALA A 32 -0.17 8.43 -4.06
CA ALA A 32 0.64 7.86 -3.02
C ALA A 32 -0.18 7.43 -1.80
N VAL A 33 0.31 6.39 -1.12
CA VAL A 33 -0.27 5.83 0.10
C VAL A 33 0.81 5.79 1.17
N GLY A 34 0.62 6.56 2.22
CA GLY A 34 1.40 6.43 3.45
C GLY A 34 0.81 5.33 4.32
N ILE A 35 1.64 4.41 4.81
CA ILE A 35 1.22 3.36 5.73
C ILE A 35 1.96 3.54 7.05
N ASP A 36 1.20 3.67 8.12
CA ASP A 36 1.68 3.97 9.47
C ASP A 36 1.33 2.81 10.42
N ASP A 37 2.17 2.54 11.42
CA ASP A 37 1.88 1.55 12.46
C ASP A 37 0.88 2.08 13.51
N GLU A 38 0.50 1.22 14.45
CA GLU A 38 -0.41 1.54 15.56
C GLU A 38 0.07 2.69 16.48
N LYS A 39 1.33 3.10 16.38
CA LYS A 39 1.92 4.23 17.13
C LYS A 39 2.05 5.48 16.26
N GLY A 40 1.59 5.44 15.01
CA GLY A 40 1.69 6.53 14.04
C GLY A 40 3.06 6.66 13.39
N ASN A 41 3.95 5.67 13.50
CA ASN A 41 5.23 5.71 12.79
C ASN A 41 5.04 5.29 11.34
N ARG A 42 5.58 6.09 10.41
CA ARG A 42 5.61 5.75 8.99
C ARG A 42 6.43 4.49 8.74
N ILE A 43 5.77 3.44 8.26
CA ILE A 43 6.40 2.16 7.89
C ILE A 43 6.85 2.19 6.45
N THR A 44 5.99 2.64 5.53
CA THR A 44 6.33 2.72 4.11
C THR A 44 5.47 3.73 3.36
N HIS A 45 5.91 4.08 2.17
CA HIS A 45 5.24 5.01 1.27
C HIS A 45 5.17 4.40 -0.13
N LEU A 46 3.97 3.99 -0.54
CA LEU A 46 3.69 3.49 -1.88
C LEU A 46 3.47 4.70 -2.77
N ASN A 47 4.37 5.00 -3.70
CA ASN A 47 4.31 6.22 -4.50
C ASN A 47 4.54 5.91 -5.98
N SER A 48 3.52 6.19 -6.80
CA SER A 48 3.56 6.03 -8.27
C SER A 48 4.67 6.85 -8.94
N GLU A 49 5.02 8.02 -8.41
CA GLU A 49 6.14 8.82 -8.94
C GLU A 49 7.48 8.13 -8.69
N ALA A 50 7.67 7.55 -7.51
CA ALA A 50 8.90 6.84 -7.15
C ALA A 50 9.08 5.53 -7.96
N THR A 51 7.98 4.94 -8.44
CA THR A 51 7.98 3.79 -9.36
C THR A 51 8.00 4.20 -10.84
N ASN A 52 8.01 5.51 -11.14
CA ASN A 52 7.95 6.08 -12.48
C ASN A 52 6.71 5.63 -13.28
N GLU A 53 5.58 5.48 -12.59
CA GLU A 53 4.28 5.14 -13.15
C GLU A 53 3.44 6.42 -13.31
N SER A 54 3.21 6.84 -14.55
CA SER A 54 2.29 7.95 -14.86
C SER A 54 0.90 7.41 -15.11
N LEU A 55 -0.06 7.79 -14.27
CA LEU A 55 -1.44 7.31 -14.35
C LEU A 55 -2.28 8.28 -15.17
N SER A 56 -3.19 7.72 -15.95
CA SER A 56 -4.21 8.49 -16.67
C SER A 56 -5.57 7.86 -16.40
N ILE A 57 -6.52 8.66 -15.93
CA ILE A 57 -7.87 8.20 -15.59
C ILE A 57 -8.91 9.05 -16.33
N HIS A 58 -10.10 8.48 -16.50
CA HIS A 58 -11.24 9.15 -17.09
C HIS A 58 -12.50 8.72 -16.34
N LYS A 59 -13.64 9.34 -16.65
CA LYS A 59 -14.88 9.18 -15.87
C LYS A 59 -15.34 7.72 -15.66
N GLU A 60 -15.05 6.82 -16.60
CA GLU A 60 -15.38 5.39 -16.51
C GLU A 60 -14.32 4.55 -15.78
N MET A 61 -13.08 5.06 -15.70
CA MET A 61 -11.98 4.46 -14.95
C MET A 61 -11.87 5.13 -13.58
N ASN A 62 -12.53 4.54 -12.60
CA ASN A 62 -12.72 5.13 -11.27
C ASN A 62 -11.94 4.41 -10.17
N SER A 63 -10.92 3.63 -10.51
CA SER A 63 -10.06 3.01 -9.50
C SER A 63 -8.65 2.73 -9.99
N VAL A 64 -7.73 2.71 -9.03
CA VAL A 64 -6.33 2.31 -9.22
C VAL A 64 -6.04 1.18 -8.24
N ASP A 65 -5.46 0.10 -8.76
CA ASP A 65 -4.98 -1.02 -7.97
C ASP A 65 -3.49 -0.86 -7.68
N ILE A 66 -3.13 -0.88 -6.40
CA ILE A 66 -1.73 -1.01 -5.97
C ILE A 66 -1.50 -2.48 -5.62
N VAL A 67 -0.65 -3.13 -6.40
CA VAL A 67 -0.38 -4.56 -6.28
C VAL A 67 0.93 -4.78 -5.53
N MET A 68 0.85 -5.53 -4.44
CA MET A 68 2.00 -6.01 -3.68
C MET A 68 2.07 -7.52 -3.84
N ASP A 69 2.96 -8.03 -4.70
CA ASP A 69 3.03 -9.48 -4.98
C ASP A 69 3.37 -10.31 -3.73
N LYS A 70 4.05 -9.69 -2.76
CA LYS A 70 4.37 -10.28 -1.48
C LYS A 70 4.33 -9.22 -0.40
N LEU A 71 3.29 -9.23 0.43
CA LEU A 71 3.14 -8.24 1.49
C LEU A 71 4.21 -8.46 2.58
N ALA A 72 5.14 -7.52 2.69
CA ALA A 72 6.26 -7.57 3.63
C ALA A 72 5.93 -7.08 5.04
N LEU A 73 4.69 -6.69 5.32
CA LEU A 73 4.30 -6.23 6.65
C LEU A 73 4.18 -7.40 7.63
N ARG A 74 4.57 -7.17 8.89
CA ARG A 74 4.28 -8.12 9.97
C ARG A 74 2.79 -8.08 10.33
N GLN A 75 2.35 -9.05 11.13
CA GLN A 75 1.00 -9.01 11.71
C GLN A 75 0.78 -7.71 12.52
N GLY A 76 -0.41 -7.13 12.43
CA GLY A 76 -0.75 -5.91 13.15
C GLY A 76 -1.85 -5.08 12.48
N ASN A 77 -2.19 -3.96 13.11
CA ASN A 77 -3.09 -2.95 12.55
C ASN A 77 -2.28 -1.78 11.97
N TYR A 78 -2.62 -1.36 10.77
CA TYR A 78 -1.95 -0.28 10.06
C TYR A 78 -2.95 0.77 9.62
N ALA A 79 -2.65 2.04 9.91
CA ALA A 79 -3.38 3.17 9.37
C ALA A 79 -2.81 3.57 8.01
N PHE A 80 -3.62 4.21 7.18
CA PHE A 80 -3.13 4.75 5.91
C PHE A 80 -3.67 6.14 5.59
N THR A 81 -2.86 6.89 4.85
CA THR A 81 -3.17 8.21 4.30
C THR A 81 -3.10 8.14 2.78
N LEU A 82 -4.09 8.70 2.10
CA LEU A 82 -4.13 8.80 0.65
C LEU A 82 -3.74 10.20 0.20
N PHE A 83 -2.93 10.28 -0.84
CA PHE A 83 -2.48 11.53 -1.45
C PHE A 83 -2.52 11.42 -2.96
N ALA A 84 -2.97 12.48 -3.63
CA ALA A 84 -3.01 12.55 -5.08
C ALA A 84 -2.58 13.92 -5.60
N THR A 85 -1.82 13.93 -6.69
CA THR A 85 -1.51 15.14 -7.46
C THR A 85 -1.86 14.95 -8.93
N VAL A 86 -2.17 16.05 -9.60
CA VAL A 86 -2.37 16.10 -11.06
C VAL A 86 -1.51 17.22 -11.59
N ASN A 87 -0.61 16.91 -12.53
CA ASN A 87 0.37 17.88 -13.05
C ASN A 87 1.16 18.59 -11.92
N ASN A 88 1.55 17.84 -10.88
CA ASN A 88 2.26 18.31 -9.69
C ASN A 88 1.48 19.26 -8.77
N GLU A 89 0.19 19.49 -9.03
CA GLU A 89 -0.69 20.22 -8.13
C GLU A 89 -1.46 19.22 -7.26
N ILE A 90 -1.63 19.52 -5.96
CA ILE A 90 -2.39 18.68 -5.04
C ILE A 90 -3.84 18.62 -5.50
N ALA A 91 -4.30 17.43 -5.85
CA ALA A 91 -5.66 17.18 -6.29
C ALA A 91 -6.54 16.73 -5.12
N ASP A 92 -6.02 15.87 -4.25
CA ASP A 92 -6.70 15.42 -3.04
C ASP A 92 -5.68 14.96 -1.98
N TRP A 93 -6.04 15.12 -0.71
CA TRP A 93 -5.24 14.67 0.41
C TRP A 93 -6.15 14.26 1.56
N VAL A 94 -6.35 12.95 1.72
CA VAL A 94 -7.20 12.37 2.75
C VAL A 94 -6.34 11.78 3.85
N GLN A 95 -6.15 12.56 4.91
CA GLN A 95 -5.48 12.10 6.12
C GLN A 95 -6.37 11.11 6.89
N GLU A 96 -5.75 10.13 7.54
CA GLU A 96 -6.46 9.09 8.32
C GLU A 96 -7.57 8.39 7.53
N SER A 97 -7.27 8.04 6.27
CA SER A 97 -8.24 7.46 5.33
C SER A 97 -8.87 6.15 5.81
N GLY A 98 -8.20 5.45 6.72
CA GLY A 98 -8.70 4.25 7.36
C GLY A 98 -7.57 3.40 7.92
N SER A 99 -7.91 2.15 8.27
CA SER A 99 -6.94 1.14 8.67
C SER A 99 -7.26 -0.23 8.11
N PHE A 100 -6.26 -1.09 8.05
CA PHE A 100 -6.37 -2.49 7.69
C PHE A 100 -5.57 -3.36 8.65
N ASP A 101 -5.97 -4.62 8.78
CA ASP A 101 -5.25 -5.62 9.55
C ASP A 101 -4.35 -6.45 8.63
N VAL A 102 -3.20 -6.85 9.14
CA VAL A 102 -2.34 -7.87 8.55
C VAL A 102 -2.31 -9.06 9.49
N GLU A 103 -2.66 -10.22 8.96
CA GLU A 103 -2.51 -11.51 9.64
C GLU A 103 -1.11 -12.08 9.42
N ILE A 104 -0.67 -12.90 10.37
CA ILE A 104 0.58 -13.65 10.25
C ILE A 104 0.51 -14.60 9.05
N GLY A 105 1.65 -14.76 8.38
CA GLY A 105 1.79 -15.68 7.27
C GLY A 105 3.19 -16.24 7.17
N ASP A 106 3.31 -17.36 6.45
CA ASP A 106 4.59 -17.96 6.10
C ASP A 106 5.29 -17.14 5.02
N PHE A 107 5.86 -16.00 5.44
CA PHE A 107 6.50 -15.05 4.54
C PHE A 107 7.63 -15.69 3.71
N TYR A 108 8.33 -16.67 4.27
CA TYR A 108 9.49 -17.29 3.60
C TYR A 108 9.16 -18.59 2.86
N ASN A 109 7.89 -19.03 2.84
CA ASN A 109 7.46 -20.30 2.24
C ASN A 109 8.22 -21.52 2.79
N THR A 110 8.49 -21.55 4.09
CA THR A 110 9.24 -22.63 4.78
C THR A 110 8.36 -23.47 5.70
N GLY A 111 7.09 -23.13 5.84
CA GLY A 111 6.18 -23.62 6.87
C GLY A 111 6.44 -23.01 8.26
N LYS A 112 7.39 -22.08 8.40
CA LYS A 112 7.74 -21.45 9.68
C LYS A 112 7.20 -20.03 9.73
N LEU A 113 6.62 -19.67 10.87
CA LEU A 113 6.18 -18.30 11.14
C LEU A 113 7.35 -17.50 11.73
N PRO A 114 7.60 -16.27 11.24
CA PRO A 114 8.58 -15.40 11.86
C PRO A 114 8.22 -15.11 13.32
N PRO A 115 9.21 -14.98 14.23
CA PRO A 115 8.96 -14.60 15.62
C PRO A 115 8.32 -13.21 15.69
N ASP A 116 7.41 -13.04 16.64
CA ASP A 116 6.73 -11.76 16.85
C ASP A 116 7.67 -10.71 17.45
N ASN A 117 7.35 -9.43 17.23
CA ASN A 117 8.06 -8.25 17.78
C ASN A 117 9.55 -8.12 17.42
N GLN A 118 10.01 -8.69 16.29
CA GLN A 118 11.40 -8.56 15.81
C GLN A 118 11.58 -7.50 14.69
N GLY A 119 10.58 -6.64 14.48
CA GLY A 119 10.61 -5.58 13.45
C GLY A 119 9.22 -5.28 12.90
N SER A 120 9.10 -4.23 12.09
CA SER A 120 7.81 -3.81 11.49
C SER A 120 7.52 -4.45 10.12
N PHE A 121 8.52 -5.06 9.50
CA PHE A 121 8.39 -5.72 8.20
C PHE A 121 9.42 -6.85 8.06
N TYR A 122 9.22 -7.71 7.08
CA TYR A 122 10.11 -8.81 6.73
C TYR A 122 10.89 -8.49 5.46
N MET A 123 12.17 -8.81 5.46
CA MET A 123 13.06 -8.63 4.32
C MET A 123 13.38 -9.99 3.71
N ASP A 124 13.22 -10.13 2.41
CA ASP A 124 13.72 -11.31 1.70
C ASP A 124 15.26 -11.33 1.74
N HIS A 125 15.82 -12.43 2.25
CA HIS A 125 17.26 -12.59 2.46
C HIS A 125 17.69 -14.06 2.33
N LYS A 126 19.01 -14.28 2.21
CA LYS A 126 19.61 -15.63 2.20
C LYS A 126 20.96 -15.62 2.93
N PHE A 127 21.30 -16.75 3.54
CA PHE A 127 22.60 -16.97 4.16
C PHE A 127 23.51 -17.75 3.21
N ILE A 128 24.78 -17.36 3.12
CA ILE A 128 25.80 -18.01 2.29
C ILE A 128 27.02 -18.30 3.18
N VAL A 129 27.41 -19.58 3.28
CA VAL A 129 28.66 -19.99 3.92
C VAL A 129 29.79 -19.86 2.90
N LYS A 130 30.93 -19.30 3.30
CA LYS A 130 32.14 -19.15 2.48
C LYS A 130 33.20 -20.14 2.91
#